data_AF-A0A7S1D3H9-F1
#
_entry.id   AF-A0A7S1D3H9-F1
#
_cell.length_a   1.000
_cell.length_b   1.000
_cell.length_c   1.000
_cell.angle_alpha   90.00
_cell.angle_beta   90.00
_cell.angle_gamma   90.00
#
_symmetry.space_group_name_H-M   'P 1'
#
loop_
_entity.id
_entity.type
_entity.pdbx_description
1 polymer ?
#
loop_
_entity_poly.entity_id
_entity_poly.type
_entity_poly.pdbx_seq_one_letter_code
_entity_poly.pdbx_strand_id
1 'polypeptide(L)'
;KSVDMSESQAASDDLSGLGGFFFYVFIIHPCTAWILRPGRFERKKSIMYAIAFLAAVAAIKSGLELQARGSNYYNMLKVTRNSTPLEIKRAYKRKSLELHPDKNPSPDATSQFDAVKQAYDVLMDLELREVYNKFGKEGVNASKRYSETQFLMELAVFYVSWGLMVFMLTLGKRSGEARNWTFTGLVVMLVFEVVIMTSPGSPFPAWFLPTWTEYEIIWLMHSLFPAFMNGCRSLGTYLYV
;
A
#
# COMPACT_ATOMS: atom_id res chain seq x y z
N LYS A 1 24.58 -0.83 -9.21
CA LYS A 1 23.29 -0.72 -9.94
C LYS A 1 22.22 -1.72 -9.49
N SER A 2 22.46 -3.03 -9.41
CA SER A 2 21.51 -3.97 -8.75
C SER A 2 21.47 -3.80 -7.22
N VAL A 3 22.61 -3.40 -6.63
CA VAL A 3 22.77 -3.13 -5.19
C VAL A 3 22.03 -1.85 -4.75
N ASP A 4 22.07 -0.79 -5.57
CA ASP A 4 21.40 0.50 -5.24
C ASP A 4 19.86 0.39 -5.22
N MET A 5 19.31 -0.46 -6.09
CA MET A 5 17.87 -0.71 -6.15
C MET A 5 17.40 -1.55 -4.95
N SER A 6 18.21 -2.52 -4.50
CA SER A 6 17.92 -3.26 -3.27
C SER A 6 18.06 -2.41 -2.01
N GLU A 7 19.02 -1.47 -1.96
CA GLU A 7 19.17 -0.53 -0.84
C GLU A 7 18.05 0.51 -0.81
N SER A 8 17.63 1.04 -1.97
CA SER A 8 16.47 1.95 -2.05
C SER A 8 15.17 1.27 -1.65
N GLN A 9 15.01 -0.02 -1.98
CA GLN A 9 13.81 -0.79 -1.65
C GLN A 9 13.80 -1.20 -0.18
N ALA A 10 14.95 -1.63 0.36
CA ALA A 10 15.14 -1.90 1.79
C ALA A 10 14.94 -0.65 2.67
N ALA A 11 15.44 0.52 2.24
CA ALA A 11 15.20 1.78 2.94
C ALA A 11 13.73 2.22 2.89
N SER A 12 13.01 1.90 1.80
CA SER A 12 11.58 2.16 1.69
C SER A 12 10.73 1.24 2.57
N ASP A 13 11.15 -0.01 2.74
CA ASP A 13 10.51 -0.98 3.64
C ASP A 13 10.77 -0.62 5.12
N ASP A 14 11.97 -0.17 5.47
CA ASP A 14 12.30 0.35 6.81
C ASP A 14 11.51 1.63 7.18
N LEU A 15 11.23 2.50 6.19
CA LEU A 15 10.34 3.65 6.37
C LEU A 15 8.86 3.28 6.42
N SER A 16 8.45 2.14 5.86
CA SER A 16 7.04 1.72 5.83
C SER A 16 6.56 1.13 7.16
N GLY A 17 7.48 0.55 7.94
CA GLY A 17 7.22 0.00 9.27
C GLY A 17 7.38 1.02 10.41
N LEU A 18 8.33 0.73 11.31
CA LEU A 18 8.56 1.48 12.54
C LEU A 18 8.96 2.95 12.29
N GLY A 19 9.65 3.25 11.19
CA GLY A 19 10.02 4.61 10.79
C GLY A 19 8.81 5.48 10.46
N GLY A 20 7.86 4.95 9.70
CA GLY A 20 6.58 5.60 9.41
C GLY A 20 5.78 5.83 10.69
N PHE A 21 5.76 4.88 11.60
CA PHE A 21 5.15 5.05 12.92
C PHE A 21 5.73 6.24 13.71
N PHE A 22 7.06 6.34 13.81
CA PHE A 22 7.70 7.44 14.52
C PHE A 22 7.48 8.80 13.86
N PHE A 23 7.38 8.85 12.53
CA PHE A 23 6.94 10.06 11.82
C PHE A 23 5.56 10.52 12.31
N TYR A 24 4.60 9.60 12.46
CA TYR A 24 3.29 9.95 12.98
C TYR A 24 3.33 10.40 14.45
N VAL A 25 4.09 9.72 15.30
CA VAL A 25 4.17 10.02 16.74
C VAL A 25 4.90 11.34 17.02
N PHE A 26 6.03 11.59 16.34
CA PHE A 26 6.89 12.73 16.66
C PHE A 26 6.62 13.96 15.82
N ILE A 27 6.02 13.83 14.63
CA ILE A 27 5.76 14.96 13.74
C ILE A 27 4.27 15.23 13.63
N ILE A 28 3.48 14.24 13.25
CA ILE A 28 2.06 14.44 12.95
C ILE A 28 1.24 14.67 14.22
N HIS A 29 1.51 13.95 15.30
CA HIS A 29 0.77 14.08 16.55
C HIS A 29 0.95 15.48 17.19
N PRO A 30 2.15 16.06 17.33
CA PRO A 30 2.30 17.44 17.80
C PRO A 30 1.59 18.47 16.91
N CYS A 31 1.64 18.29 15.59
CA CYS A 31 0.96 19.17 14.64
C CYS A 31 -0.57 19.10 14.76
N THR A 32 -1.15 17.90 14.85
CA THR A 32 -2.59 17.73 15.07
C THR A 32 -3.02 18.28 16.43
N ALA A 33 -2.26 18.05 17.50
CA ALA A 33 -2.51 18.63 18.81
C ALA A 33 -2.44 20.17 18.78
N TRP A 34 -1.52 20.74 18.00
CA TRP A 34 -1.44 22.18 17.81
C TRP A 34 -2.67 22.74 17.08
N ILE A 35 -3.17 22.05 16.04
CA ILE A 35 -4.40 22.44 15.31
C ILE A 35 -5.62 22.39 16.23
N LEU A 36 -5.72 21.34 17.05
CA LEU A 36 -6.86 21.09 17.93
C LEU A 36 -6.78 21.85 19.28
N ARG A 37 -5.76 22.69 19.49
CA ARG A 37 -5.59 23.44 20.75
C ARG A 37 -6.84 24.27 21.08
N PRO A 38 -7.40 24.15 22.30
CA PRO A 38 -8.61 24.89 22.68
C PRO A 38 -8.37 26.40 22.60
N GLY A 39 -9.37 27.14 22.09
CA GLY A 39 -9.34 28.60 21.96
C GLY A 39 -8.63 29.14 20.72
N ARG A 40 -8.00 28.31 19.89
CA ARG A 40 -7.35 28.77 18.64
C ARG A 40 -8.32 28.94 17.49
N PHE A 41 -9.17 27.95 17.26
CA PHE A 41 -10.21 27.95 16.24
C PHE A 41 -11.54 27.51 16.84
N GLU A 42 -12.63 27.84 16.16
CA GLU A 42 -13.95 27.29 16.44
C GLU A 42 -13.93 25.76 16.31
N ARG A 43 -14.61 25.03 17.20
CA ARG A 43 -14.56 23.56 17.28
C ARG A 43 -14.79 22.85 15.94
N LYS A 44 -15.75 23.33 15.14
CA LYS A 44 -16.03 22.75 13.82
C LYS A 44 -14.86 22.95 12.84
N LYS A 45 -14.25 24.14 12.88
CA LYS A 45 -13.12 24.50 12.01
C LYS A 45 -11.85 23.75 12.41
N SER A 46 -11.57 23.61 13.71
CA SER A 46 -10.40 22.84 14.17
C SER A 46 -10.47 21.37 13.78
N ILE A 47 -11.63 20.73 13.92
CA ILE A 47 -11.85 19.34 13.49
C ILE A 47 -11.67 19.23 11.97
N MET A 48 -12.27 20.14 11.19
CA MET A 48 -12.14 20.15 9.73
C MET A 48 -10.67 20.32 9.29
N TYR A 49 -9.92 21.24 9.90
CA TYR A 49 -8.50 21.43 9.60
C TYR A 49 -7.64 20.24 10.00
N ALA A 50 -7.95 19.59 11.13
CA ALA A 50 -7.23 18.39 11.56
C ALA A 50 -7.47 17.21 10.61
N ILE A 51 -8.72 16.99 10.17
CA ILE A 51 -9.06 15.98 9.17
C ILE A 51 -8.37 16.28 7.84
N ALA A 52 -8.45 17.53 7.36
CA ALA A 52 -7.81 17.94 6.11
C ALA A 52 -6.29 17.77 6.16
N PHE A 53 -5.66 18.13 7.28
CA PHE A 53 -4.23 17.93 7.50
C PHE A 53 -3.84 16.46 7.48
N LEU A 54 -4.56 15.61 8.23
CA LEU A 54 -4.29 14.17 8.26
C LEU A 54 -4.49 13.51 6.89
N ALA A 55 -5.55 13.89 6.17
CA ALA A 55 -5.81 13.40 4.82
C ALA A 55 -4.73 13.85 3.82
N ALA A 56 -4.28 15.10 3.90
CA ALA A 56 -3.20 15.62 3.05
C ALA A 56 -1.88 14.90 3.31
N VAL A 57 -1.51 14.71 4.59
CA VAL A 57 -0.30 13.96 4.97
C VAL A 57 -0.37 12.52 4.48
N ALA A 58 -1.51 11.85 4.68
CA ALA A 58 -1.72 10.49 4.20
C ALA A 58 -1.59 10.41 2.67
N ALA A 59 -2.23 11.32 1.93
CA ALA A 59 -2.16 11.35 0.47
C ALA A 59 -0.74 11.62 -0.05
N ILE A 60 -0.01 12.56 0.55
CA ILE A 60 1.37 12.87 0.16
C ILE A 60 2.28 11.66 0.44
N LYS A 61 2.17 11.06 1.63
CA LYS A 61 2.98 9.90 2.01
C LYS A 61 2.71 8.71 1.10
N SER A 62 1.44 8.32 0.94
CA SER A 62 1.07 7.21 0.06
C SER A 62 1.43 7.49 -1.40
N GLY A 63 1.36 8.75 -1.85
CA GLY A 63 1.81 9.14 -3.19
C GLY A 63 3.32 9.01 -3.39
N LEU A 64 4.12 9.43 -2.41
CA LEU A 64 5.58 9.27 -2.44
C LEU A 64 5.98 7.80 -2.41
N GLU A 65 5.34 6.99 -1.56
CA GLU A 65 5.60 5.55 -1.49
C GLU A 65 5.18 4.83 -2.79
N LEU A 66 4.06 5.23 -3.40
CA LEU A 66 3.63 4.69 -4.68
C LEU A 66 4.64 5.00 -5.79
N GLN A 67 5.21 6.21 -5.79
CA GLN A 67 6.27 6.58 -6.72
C GLN A 67 7.55 5.76 -6.50
N ALA A 68 7.90 5.47 -5.25
CA ALA A 68 9.06 4.66 -4.90
C ALA A 68 8.91 3.18 -5.30
N ARG A 69 7.71 2.60 -5.20
CA ARG A 69 7.41 1.21 -5.61
C ARG A 69 7.55 0.97 -7.13
N GLY A 70 7.50 2.04 -7.92
CA GLY A 70 7.62 1.99 -9.37
C GLY A 70 6.39 1.42 -10.08
N SER A 71 6.49 1.22 -11.39
CA SER A 71 5.36 0.73 -12.19
C SER A 71 5.09 -0.77 -12.01
N ASN A 72 3.81 -1.16 -12.04
CA ASN A 72 3.35 -2.55 -12.11
C ASN A 72 3.45 -3.13 -13.51
N TYR A 73 3.40 -4.46 -13.62
CA TYR A 73 3.45 -5.17 -14.91
C TYR A 73 2.29 -4.77 -15.84
N TYR A 74 1.08 -4.56 -15.29
CA TYR A 74 -0.06 -4.04 -16.07
C TYR A 74 0.21 -2.64 -16.62
N ASN A 75 0.77 -1.75 -15.78
CA ASN A 75 1.12 -0.38 -16.17
C ASN A 75 2.30 -0.32 -17.17
N MET A 76 3.26 -1.25 -17.07
CA MET A 76 4.38 -1.39 -18.01
C MET A 76 3.90 -1.80 -19.41
N LEU A 77 3.01 -2.78 -19.49
CA LEU A 77 2.44 -3.24 -20.75
C LEU A 77 1.28 -2.36 -21.26
N LYS A 78 0.77 -1.43 -20.44
CA LYS A 78 -0.42 -0.60 -20.73
C LYS A 78 -1.66 -1.45 -21.01
N VAL A 79 -1.85 -2.48 -20.18
CA VAL A 79 -3.01 -3.39 -20.21
C VAL A 79 -3.72 -3.36 -18.87
N THR A 80 -4.95 -3.85 -18.83
CA THR A 80 -5.73 -3.90 -17.58
C THR A 80 -5.65 -5.29 -16.96
N ARG A 81 -6.04 -5.42 -15.69
CA ARG A 81 -6.12 -6.74 -15.04
C ARG A 81 -7.10 -7.69 -15.73
N ASN A 82 -8.06 -7.18 -16.51
CA ASN A 82 -9.01 -8.01 -17.25
C ASN A 82 -8.58 -8.28 -18.70
N SER A 83 -7.38 -7.84 -19.10
CA SER A 83 -6.89 -8.05 -20.46
C SER A 83 -6.67 -9.52 -20.78
N THR A 84 -7.10 -9.90 -21.97
CA THR A 84 -6.98 -11.25 -22.52
C THR A 84 -5.51 -11.59 -22.85
N PRO A 85 -5.13 -12.88 -22.91
CA PRO A 85 -3.78 -13.27 -23.32
C PRO A 85 -3.39 -12.72 -24.70
N LEU A 86 -4.36 -12.56 -25.61
CA LEU A 86 -4.13 -11.97 -26.92
C LEU A 86 -3.78 -10.48 -26.84
N GLU A 87 -4.46 -9.72 -25.98
CA GLU A 87 -4.16 -8.30 -25.74
C GLU A 87 -2.78 -8.13 -25.11
N ILE A 88 -2.45 -8.95 -24.10
CA ILE A 88 -1.15 -8.94 -23.43
C ILE A 88 -0.03 -9.21 -24.43
N LYS A 89 -0.19 -10.23 -25.29
CA LYS A 89 0.78 -10.54 -26.36
C LYS A 89 0.93 -9.42 -27.37
N ARG A 90 -0.17 -8.78 -27.78
CA ARG A 90 -0.13 -7.62 -28.70
C ARG A 90 0.58 -6.43 -28.07
N ALA A 91 0.29 -6.15 -26.80
CA ALA A 91 0.92 -5.06 -26.05
C ALA A 91 2.42 -5.28 -25.87
N TYR A 92 2.84 -6.49 -25.50
CA TYR A 92 4.24 -6.88 -25.41
C TYR A 92 4.98 -6.73 -26.74
N LYS A 93 4.39 -7.19 -27.86
CA LYS A 93 5.01 -7.03 -29.19
C LYS A 93 5.27 -5.56 -29.54
N ARG A 94 4.31 -4.68 -29.26
CA ARG A 94 4.46 -3.24 -29.48
C ARG A 94 5.57 -2.65 -28.61
N LYS A 95 5.56 -2.93 -27.31
CA LYS A 95 6.55 -2.43 -26.35
C LYS A 95 7.97 -2.96 -26.63
N SER A 96 8.10 -4.22 -27.03
CA SER A 96 9.37 -4.83 -27.38
C SER A 96 10.04 -4.17 -28.59
N LEU A 97 9.24 -3.74 -29.58
CA LEU A 97 9.77 -3.03 -30.75
C LEU A 97 10.21 -1.61 -30.41
N GLU A 98 9.52 -0.94 -29.49
CA GLU A 98 9.87 0.41 -29.00
C GLU A 98 11.16 0.39 -28.15
N LEU A 99 11.33 -0.64 -27.32
CA LEU A 99 12.43 -0.73 -26.35
C LEU A 99 13.61 -1.59 -26.83
N HIS A 100 13.59 -2.07 -28.09
CA HIS A 100 14.64 -2.92 -28.60
C HIS A 100 16.01 -2.20 -28.55
N PRO A 101 17.07 -2.79 -27.97
CA PRO A 101 18.36 -2.11 -27.76
C PRO A 101 19.04 -1.68 -29.06
N ASP A 102 18.74 -2.34 -30.19
CA ASP A 102 19.23 -1.96 -31.52
C ASP A 102 18.58 -0.68 -32.07
N LYS A 103 17.34 -0.37 -31.64
CA LYS A 103 16.57 0.79 -32.13
C LYS A 103 16.52 1.94 -31.12
N ASN A 104 16.72 1.63 -29.84
CA ASN A 104 16.68 2.60 -28.75
C ASN A 104 18.10 2.84 -28.23
N PRO A 105 18.74 3.99 -28.53
CA PRO A 105 20.09 4.30 -28.09
C PRO A 105 20.19 4.70 -26.61
N SER A 106 19.10 4.60 -25.84
CA SER A 106 19.12 4.91 -24.41
C SER A 106 19.99 3.91 -23.63
N PRO A 107 20.80 4.38 -22.66
CA PRO A 107 21.62 3.50 -21.82
C PRO A 107 20.77 2.55 -20.95
N ASP A 108 19.49 2.85 -20.76
CA ASP A 108 18.55 2.02 -19.99
C ASP A 108 17.62 1.18 -20.90
N ALA A 109 17.87 1.12 -22.21
CA ALA A 109 17.02 0.35 -23.14
C ALA A 109 16.98 -1.14 -22.78
N THR A 110 18.13 -1.74 -22.47
CA THR A 110 18.23 -3.16 -22.09
C THR A 110 17.47 -3.47 -20.81
N SER A 111 17.63 -2.65 -19.76
CA SER A 111 16.93 -2.87 -18.49
C SER A 111 15.41 -2.70 -18.61
N GLN A 112 14.96 -1.73 -19.41
CA GLN A 112 13.53 -1.53 -19.68
C GLN A 112 12.96 -2.68 -20.52
N PHE A 113 13.72 -3.19 -21.49
CA PHE A 113 13.33 -4.35 -22.28
C PHE A 113 13.18 -5.60 -21.41
N ASP A 114 14.16 -5.87 -20.55
CA ASP A 114 14.12 -7.00 -19.62
C ASP A 114 12.95 -6.90 -18.64
N ALA A 115 12.66 -5.71 -18.12
CA ALA A 115 11.51 -5.48 -17.24
C ALA A 115 10.17 -5.73 -17.96
N VAL A 116 10.03 -5.29 -19.22
CA VAL A 116 8.84 -5.55 -20.05
C VAL A 116 8.69 -7.03 -20.38
N LYS A 117 9.80 -7.73 -20.63
CA LYS A 117 9.81 -9.17 -20.84
C LYS A 117 9.37 -9.93 -19.59
N GLN A 118 9.92 -9.58 -18.43
CA GLN A 118 9.49 -10.15 -17.15
C GLN A 118 7.99 -9.91 -16.89
N ALA A 119 7.50 -8.70 -17.15
CA ALA A 119 6.08 -8.38 -17.03
C ALA A 119 5.21 -9.28 -17.95
N TYR A 120 5.66 -9.53 -19.18
CA TYR A 120 4.97 -10.42 -20.11
C TYR A 120 4.97 -11.87 -19.62
N ASP A 121 6.13 -12.40 -19.22
CA ASP A 121 6.28 -13.78 -18.77
C ASP A 121 5.37 -14.08 -17.56
N VAL A 122 5.29 -13.15 -16.61
CA VAL A 122 4.43 -13.27 -15.42
C VAL A 122 2.95 -13.14 -15.75
N LEU A 123 2.56 -12.19 -16.61
CA LEU A 123 1.14 -11.95 -16.92
C LEU A 123 0.53 -12.95 -17.89
N MET A 124 1.35 -13.68 -18.64
CA MET A 124 0.89 -14.73 -19.56
C MET A 124 0.62 -16.07 -18.87
N ASP A 125 1.35 -16.37 -17.81
CA ASP A 125 1.15 -17.56 -17.00
C ASP A 125 0.04 -17.30 -15.98
N LEU A 126 -1.01 -18.13 -15.97
CA LEU A 126 -2.16 -17.94 -15.10
C LEU A 126 -1.80 -18.09 -13.61
N GLU A 127 -0.92 -19.03 -13.27
CA GLU A 127 -0.50 -19.26 -11.88
C GLU A 127 0.39 -18.10 -11.40
N LEU A 128 1.37 -17.69 -12.20
CA LEU A 128 2.25 -16.58 -11.84
C LEU A 128 1.50 -15.25 -11.79
N ARG A 129 0.51 -15.04 -12.68
CA ARG A 129 -0.34 -13.85 -12.66
C ARG A 129 -1.19 -13.78 -11.40
N GLU A 130 -1.73 -14.91 -10.92
CA GLU A 130 -2.49 -14.93 -9.67
C GLU A 130 -1.59 -14.61 -8.46
N VAL A 131 -0.41 -15.23 -8.39
CA VAL A 131 0.59 -14.94 -7.35
C VAL A 131 0.99 -13.47 -7.40
N TYR A 132 1.25 -12.93 -8.59
CA TYR A 132 1.58 -11.52 -8.78
C TYR A 132 0.47 -10.57 -8.31
N ASN A 133 -0.77 -10.90 -8.64
CA ASN A 133 -1.93 -10.10 -8.25
C ASN A 133 -2.07 -10.01 -6.72
N LYS A 134 -1.86 -11.14 -6.02
CA LYS A 134 -2.02 -11.23 -4.56
C LYS A 134 -0.80 -10.74 -3.78
N PHE A 135 0.41 -11.02 -4.25
CA PHE A 135 1.67 -10.86 -3.48
C PHE A 135 2.71 -9.95 -4.16
N GLY A 136 2.37 -9.34 -5.30
CA GLY A 136 3.26 -8.43 -6.01
C GLY A 136 4.49 -9.12 -6.62
N LYS A 137 5.54 -8.34 -6.87
CA LYS A 137 6.78 -8.83 -7.52
C LYS A 137 7.55 -9.81 -6.63
N GLU A 138 7.49 -9.62 -5.31
CA GLU A 138 8.18 -10.46 -4.33
C GLU A 138 7.66 -11.89 -4.32
N GLY A 139 6.33 -12.06 -4.38
CA GLY A 139 5.71 -13.39 -4.43
C GLY A 139 6.11 -14.21 -5.67
N VAL A 140 6.39 -13.54 -6.79
CA VAL A 140 6.81 -14.19 -8.04
C VAL A 140 8.31 -14.51 -8.06
N ASN A 141 9.13 -13.66 -7.44
CA ASN A 141 10.58 -13.86 -7.37
C ASN A 141 10.98 -14.91 -6.32
N ALA A 142 10.18 -15.10 -5.27
CA ALA A 142 10.36 -16.17 -4.30
C ALA A 142 10.22 -17.51 -5.02
N SER A 143 11.34 -18.21 -5.23
CA SER A 143 11.38 -19.47 -5.98
C SER A 143 10.38 -20.50 -5.42
N LYS A 144 9.22 -20.59 -6.07
CA LYS A 144 8.29 -21.73 -6.04
C LYS A 144 7.62 -22.10 -4.71
N ARG A 145 7.59 -21.26 -3.67
CA ARG A 145 6.80 -21.56 -2.47
C ARG A 145 6.46 -20.35 -1.61
N TYR A 146 5.70 -19.41 -2.16
CA TYR A 146 4.86 -18.55 -1.32
C TYR A 146 3.78 -19.46 -0.73
N SER A 147 4.01 -19.99 0.46
CA SER A 147 3.07 -20.89 1.11
C SER A 147 1.95 -20.09 1.74
N GLU A 148 0.74 -20.64 1.78
CA GLU A 148 -0.39 -20.08 2.54
C GLU A 148 0.02 -19.71 3.98
N THR A 149 0.99 -20.43 4.54
CA THR A 149 1.56 -20.15 5.87
C THR A 149 2.37 -18.86 5.95
N GLN A 150 3.08 -18.43 4.90
CA GLN A 150 3.81 -17.16 4.92
C GLN A 150 2.84 -15.98 4.97
N PHE A 151 1.79 -16.03 4.15
CA PHE A 151 0.71 -15.04 4.20
C PHE A 151 0.06 -14.96 5.59
N LEU A 152 -0.30 -16.11 6.18
CA LEU A 152 -0.89 -16.14 7.52
C LEU A 152 0.04 -15.56 8.59
N MET A 153 1.35 -15.79 8.46
CA MET A 153 2.35 -15.22 9.38
C MET A 153 2.50 -13.71 9.20
N GLU A 154 2.55 -13.20 7.97
CA GLU A 154 2.60 -11.75 7.70
C GLU A 154 1.37 -11.04 8.25
N LEU A 155 0.18 -11.61 7.99
CA LEU A 155 -1.09 -11.13 8.54
C LEU A 155 -1.06 -11.17 10.08
N ALA A 156 -0.65 -12.29 10.69
CA ALA A 156 -0.55 -12.38 12.15
C ALA A 156 0.41 -11.34 12.73
N VAL A 157 1.62 -11.20 12.17
CA VAL A 157 2.61 -10.23 12.62
C VAL A 157 2.08 -8.82 12.51
N PHE A 158 1.48 -8.44 11.36
CA PHE A 158 0.93 -7.12 11.16
C PHE A 158 -0.16 -6.81 12.19
N TYR A 159 -1.22 -7.64 12.25
CA TYR A 159 -2.40 -7.34 13.06
C TYR A 159 -2.15 -7.48 14.56
N VAL A 160 -1.31 -8.42 14.99
CA VAL A 160 -0.91 -8.54 16.40
C VAL A 160 -0.03 -7.37 16.80
N SER A 161 0.98 -7.00 15.99
CA SER A 161 1.87 -5.88 16.30
C SER A 161 1.10 -4.57 16.39
N TRP A 162 0.24 -4.30 15.41
CA TRP A 162 -0.62 -3.13 15.42
C TRP A 162 -1.65 -3.17 16.55
N GLY A 163 -2.26 -4.32 16.83
CA GLY A 163 -3.20 -4.47 17.96
C GLY A 163 -2.54 -4.20 19.32
N LEU A 164 -1.34 -4.73 19.55
CA LEU A 164 -0.54 -4.47 20.75
C LEU A 164 -0.13 -2.99 20.83
N MET A 165 0.26 -2.38 19.71
CA MET A 165 0.60 -0.96 19.65
C MET A 165 -0.60 -0.08 20.00
N VAL A 166 -1.78 -0.35 19.44
CA VAL A 166 -3.03 0.35 19.76
C VAL A 166 -3.32 0.23 21.24
N PHE A 167 -3.22 -0.98 21.79
CA PHE A 167 -3.45 -1.24 23.21
C PHE A 167 -2.50 -0.42 24.08
N MET A 168 -1.18 -0.49 23.82
CA MET A 168 -0.14 0.25 24.55
C MET A 168 -0.39 1.76 24.53
N LEU A 169 -0.66 2.32 23.36
CA LEU A 169 -0.87 3.77 23.22
C LEU A 169 -2.20 4.25 23.83
N THR A 170 -3.13 3.35 24.16
CA THR A 170 -4.49 3.68 24.67
C THR A 170 -4.79 3.10 26.05
N LEU A 171 -3.77 2.73 26.83
CA LEU A 171 -3.92 2.23 28.21
C LEU A 171 -4.62 3.22 29.18
N GLY A 172 -4.73 4.49 28.82
CA GLY A 172 -5.41 5.52 29.63
C GLY A 172 -6.93 5.37 29.67
N LYS A 173 -7.54 5.60 30.84
CA LYS A 173 -9.01 5.56 31.03
C LYS A 173 -9.77 6.56 30.14
N ARG A 174 -9.13 7.64 29.70
CA ARG A 174 -9.73 8.69 28.82
C ARG A 174 -9.70 8.35 27.33
N SER A 175 -9.03 7.29 26.91
CA SER A 175 -8.86 6.92 25.49
C SER A 175 -9.68 5.69 25.07
N GLY A 176 -10.67 5.29 25.87
CA GLY A 176 -11.45 4.07 25.63
C GLY A 176 -12.19 4.05 24.29
N GLU A 177 -12.81 5.17 23.90
CA GLU A 177 -13.55 5.25 22.62
C GLU A 177 -12.62 5.26 21.41
N ALA A 178 -11.53 6.03 21.46
CA ALA A 178 -10.51 6.04 20.43
C ALA A 178 -9.92 4.63 20.20
N ARG A 179 -9.72 3.88 21.29
CA ARG A 179 -9.30 2.47 21.25
C ARG A 179 -10.32 1.61 20.52
N ASN A 180 -11.60 1.72 20.88
CA ASN A 180 -12.67 0.94 20.25
C ASN A 180 -12.73 1.20 18.74
N TRP A 181 -12.73 2.47 18.31
CA TRP A 181 -12.73 2.83 16.89
C TRP A 181 -11.51 2.30 16.14
N THR A 182 -10.33 2.34 16.77
CA THR A 182 -9.10 1.85 16.16
C THR A 182 -9.13 0.33 16.00
N PHE A 183 -9.60 -0.42 16.99
CA PHE A 183 -9.78 -1.87 16.88
C PHE A 183 -10.87 -2.25 15.88
N THR A 184 -11.98 -1.51 15.83
CA THR A 184 -13.00 -1.71 14.79
C THR A 184 -12.41 -1.52 13.40
N GLY A 185 -11.63 -0.46 13.17
CA GLY A 185 -10.93 -0.25 11.90
C GLY A 185 -9.97 -1.39 11.56
N LEU A 186 -9.22 -1.88 12.54
CA LEU A 186 -8.29 -3.01 12.39
C LEU A 186 -9.03 -4.31 12.01
N VAL A 187 -10.16 -4.61 12.66
CA VAL A 187 -11.00 -5.78 12.32
C VAL A 187 -11.62 -5.65 10.93
N VAL A 188 -12.16 -4.47 10.58
CA VAL A 188 -12.71 -4.23 9.25
C VAL A 188 -11.64 -4.40 8.17
N MET A 189 -10.45 -3.86 8.42
CA MET A 189 -9.30 -4.01 7.53
C MET A 189 -8.94 -5.49 7.34
N LEU A 190 -8.90 -6.27 8.44
CA LEU A 190 -8.62 -7.71 8.42
C LEU A 190 -9.64 -8.48 7.59
N VAL A 191 -10.93 -8.24 7.83
CA VAL A 191 -12.00 -8.90 7.07
C VAL A 191 -11.86 -8.59 5.58
N PHE A 192 -11.61 -7.33 5.23
CA PHE A 192 -11.46 -6.91 3.85
C PHE A 192 -10.25 -7.56 3.17
N GLU A 193 -9.11 -7.65 3.86
CA GLU A 193 -7.91 -8.31 3.36
C GLU A 193 -8.12 -9.81 3.13
N VAL A 194 -8.75 -10.51 4.08
CA VAL A 194 -9.10 -11.93 3.95
C VAL A 194 -10.05 -12.13 2.75
N VAL A 195 -11.05 -11.26 2.58
CA VAL A 195 -11.96 -11.33 1.43
C VAL A 195 -11.20 -11.18 0.11
N ILE A 196 -10.31 -10.20 -0.01
CA ILE A 196 -9.50 -10.00 -1.22
C ILE A 196 -8.65 -11.25 -1.52
N MET A 197 -7.98 -11.80 -0.52
CA MET A 197 -7.02 -12.89 -0.71
C MET A 197 -7.66 -14.24 -1.01
N THR A 198 -8.82 -14.51 -0.40
CA THR A 198 -9.56 -15.77 -0.58
C THR A 198 -10.46 -15.78 -1.82
N SER A 199 -10.69 -14.63 -2.46
CA SER A 199 -11.53 -14.56 -3.65
C SER A 199 -10.83 -15.26 -4.84
N PRO A 200 -11.52 -16.14 -5.60
CA PRO A 200 -10.97 -16.86 -6.77
C PRO A 200 -10.76 -15.95 -8.01
N GLY A 201 -10.73 -14.64 -7.79
CA GLY A 201 -10.64 -13.58 -8.77
C GLY A 201 -10.80 -12.24 -8.06
N SER A 202 -10.77 -11.15 -8.81
CA SER A 202 -10.86 -9.84 -8.19
C SER A 202 -12.28 -9.55 -7.68
N PRO A 203 -12.47 -9.21 -6.39
CA PRO A 203 -13.79 -8.85 -5.86
C PRO A 203 -14.28 -7.49 -6.35
N PHE A 204 -13.41 -6.74 -7.05
CA PHE A 204 -13.68 -5.37 -7.48
C PHE A 204 -14.22 -5.28 -8.91
N PRO A 205 -15.14 -4.34 -9.19
CA PRO A 205 -15.57 -4.04 -10.55
C PRO A 205 -14.42 -3.60 -11.46
N ALA A 206 -14.51 -3.87 -12.76
CA ALA A 206 -13.47 -3.55 -13.74
C ALA A 206 -13.09 -2.06 -13.84
N TRP A 207 -13.99 -1.14 -13.48
CA TRP A 207 -13.73 0.30 -13.49
C TRP A 207 -12.95 0.76 -12.26
N PHE A 208 -12.98 -0.02 -11.18
CA PHE A 208 -12.33 0.33 -9.93
C PHE A 208 -10.85 -0.06 -10.03
N LEU A 209 -9.99 0.96 -10.19
CA LEU A 209 -8.54 0.82 -10.24
C LEU A 209 -8.08 -0.28 -11.23
N PRO A 210 -8.31 -0.09 -12.55
CA PRO A 210 -8.21 -1.16 -13.56
C PRO A 210 -6.82 -1.77 -13.76
N THR A 211 -5.77 -1.08 -13.31
CA THR A 211 -4.38 -1.52 -13.40
C THR A 211 -3.77 -1.88 -12.05
N TRP A 212 -4.50 -1.69 -10.95
CA TRP A 212 -4.03 -2.00 -9.61
C TRP A 212 -4.28 -3.45 -9.28
N THR A 213 -3.30 -4.04 -8.61
CA THR A 213 -3.36 -5.40 -8.08
C THR A 213 -4.00 -5.43 -6.70
N GLU A 214 -4.46 -6.60 -6.29
CA GLU A 214 -4.94 -6.88 -4.94
C GLU A 214 -3.89 -6.54 -3.89
N TYR A 215 -2.64 -6.90 -4.17
CA TYR A 215 -1.47 -6.53 -3.36
C TYR A 215 -1.37 -5.02 -3.12
N GLU A 216 -1.52 -4.20 -4.16
CA GLU A 216 -1.42 -2.74 -4.03
C GLU A 216 -2.57 -2.11 -3.27
N ILE A 217 -3.77 -2.69 -3.38
CA ILE A 217 -4.94 -2.24 -2.62
C ILE A 217 -4.74 -2.52 -1.12
N ILE A 218 -4.27 -3.73 -0.78
CA ILE A 218 -3.95 -4.11 0.60
C ILE A 218 -2.82 -3.22 1.14
N TRP A 219 -1.77 -3.04 0.35
CA TRP A 219 -0.67 -2.14 0.70
C TRP A 219 -1.15 -0.72 0.97
N LEU A 220 -2.02 -0.16 0.12
CA LEU A 220 -2.58 1.19 0.33
C LEU A 220 -3.37 1.25 1.64
N MET A 221 -4.18 0.23 1.95
CA MET A 221 -4.88 0.15 3.24
C MET A 221 -3.92 0.17 4.42
N HIS A 222 -2.85 -0.63 4.36
CA HIS A 222 -1.82 -0.67 5.41
C HIS A 222 -1.10 0.68 5.54
N SER A 223 -0.78 1.34 4.43
CA SER A 223 -0.14 2.66 4.40
C SER A 223 -1.03 3.75 5.01
N LEU A 224 -2.35 3.65 4.84
CA LEU A 224 -3.34 4.60 5.38
C LEU A 224 -3.69 4.34 6.85
N PHE A 225 -3.53 3.11 7.35
CA PHE A 225 -3.91 2.72 8.71
C PHE A 225 -3.26 3.57 9.83
N PRO A 226 -1.96 3.90 9.79
CA PRO A 226 -1.35 4.81 10.76
C PRO A 226 -2.05 6.18 10.83
N ALA A 227 -2.43 6.75 9.69
CA ALA A 227 -3.14 8.03 9.64
C ALA A 227 -4.53 7.92 10.26
N PHE A 228 -5.27 6.85 9.93
CA PHE A 228 -6.56 6.52 10.52
C PHE A 228 -6.46 6.40 12.06
N MET A 229 -5.49 5.64 12.56
CA MET A 229 -5.23 5.50 14.00
C MET A 229 -4.97 6.83 14.68
N ASN A 230 -4.12 7.68 14.09
CA ASN A 230 -3.86 9.02 14.63
C ASN A 230 -5.10 9.90 14.61
N GLY A 231 -5.94 9.78 13.58
CA GLY A 231 -7.26 10.40 13.53
C GLY A 231 -8.16 9.96 14.69
N CYS A 232 -8.33 8.65 14.90
CA CYS A 232 -9.14 8.13 16.01
C CYS A 232 -8.64 8.62 17.37
N ARG A 233 -7.32 8.67 17.59
CA ARG A 233 -6.72 9.14 18.84
C ARG A 233 -6.88 10.63 19.06
N SER A 234 -6.60 11.43 18.03
CA SER A 234 -6.62 12.90 18.12
C SER A 234 -8.05 13.46 18.14
N LEU A 235 -8.99 12.86 17.41
CA LEU A 235 -10.37 13.32 17.31
C LEU A 235 -11.30 12.67 18.32
N GLY A 236 -11.02 11.45 18.78
CA GLY A 236 -11.86 10.74 19.75
C GLY A 236 -12.07 11.56 21.03
N THR A 237 -11.03 12.25 21.50
CA THR A 237 -11.15 13.15 22.67
C THR A 237 -11.91 14.45 22.41
N TYR A 238 -12.18 14.81 21.15
CA TYR A 238 -12.84 16.05 20.76
C TYR A 238 -14.26 15.86 20.24
N LEU A 239 -14.62 14.67 19.76
CA LEU A 239 -15.96 14.36 19.25
C LEU A 239 -16.93 13.97 20.37
N TYR A 240 -16.42 13.41 21.46
CA TYR A 240 -17.24 12.88 22.56
C TYR A 240 -17.18 13.71 23.85
N VAL A 241 -16.72 14.97 23.74
CA VAL A 241 -16.83 16.02 24.78
C VAL A 241 -17.98 16.97 24.44
#